data_AF-A0A523TSJ3-F1
#
_entry.id   AF-A0A523TSJ3-F1
#
_cell.length_a   1.000
_cell.length_b   1.000
_cell.length_c   1.000
_cell.angle_alpha   90.00
_cell.angle_beta   90.00
_cell.angle_gamma   90.00
#
_symmetry.space_group_name_H-M   'P 1'
#
loop_
_entity.id
_entity.type
_entity.pdbx_description
1 polymer ?
#
loop_
_entity_poly.entity_id
_entity_poly.type
_entity_poly.pdbx_seq_one_letter_code
_entity_poly.pdbx_strand_id
1 'polypeptide(L)'
;MDWVENTTRLHWSLSYNLGYGELWWLHPISGFYTAWGRHGQHVYVIPEHDIIVVFTASLSVSDSEPYQDIIRDYILPAVQSASISFPLVLALGCTTLLLMVFLVKKRK
;
A
#
# COMPACT_ATOMS: atom_id res chain seq x y z
N MET A 1 -9.75 21.93 -6.65
CA MET A 1 -8.69 20.92 -6.86
C MET A 1 -8.38 20.31 -5.51
N ASP A 2 -8.16 19.01 -5.46
CA ASP A 2 -7.73 18.33 -4.25
C ASP A 2 -6.26 18.71 -3.95
N TRP A 3 -5.96 19.04 -2.70
CA TRP A 3 -4.62 19.49 -2.31
C TRP A 3 -3.60 18.35 -2.37
N VAL A 4 -4.04 17.12 -2.14
CA VAL A 4 -3.18 15.93 -2.26
C VAL A 4 -2.70 15.81 -3.71
N GLU A 5 -3.63 15.81 -4.66
CA GLU A 5 -3.32 15.73 -6.08
C GLU A 5 -2.35 16.84 -6.53
N ASN A 6 -2.57 18.08 -6.07
CA ASN A 6 -1.69 19.19 -6.43
C ASN A 6 -0.27 19.04 -5.87
N THR A 7 -0.13 18.60 -4.62
CA THR A 7 1.18 18.49 -3.95
C THR A 7 1.97 17.27 -4.42
N THR A 8 1.31 16.19 -4.82
CA THR A 8 1.94 14.96 -5.31
C THR A 8 2.00 14.87 -6.84
N ARG A 9 1.66 15.94 -7.55
CA ARG A 9 1.85 16.02 -9.01
C ARG A 9 3.33 16.19 -9.34
N LEU A 10 3.76 15.56 -10.43
CA LEU A 10 5.09 15.75 -10.98
C LEU A 10 5.33 17.20 -11.41
N HIS A 11 6.22 17.91 -10.72
CA HIS A 11 6.65 19.25 -11.08
C HIS A 11 8.03 19.25 -11.75
N TRP A 12 8.94 18.42 -11.26
CA TRP A 12 10.26 18.21 -11.87
C TRP A 12 10.57 16.73 -12.06
N SER A 13 10.96 16.36 -13.28
CA SER A 13 11.49 15.03 -13.58
C SER A 13 13.01 15.04 -13.39
N LEU A 14 13.50 14.17 -12.52
CA LEU A 14 14.94 13.98 -12.25
C LEU A 14 15.48 12.78 -13.06
N SER A 15 14.65 11.77 -13.28
CA SER A 15 14.94 10.59 -14.09
C SER A 15 13.64 9.92 -14.54
N TYR A 16 13.76 8.82 -15.31
CA TYR A 16 12.59 8.04 -15.75
C TYR A 16 11.74 7.48 -14.59
N ASN A 17 12.30 7.29 -13.39
CA ASN A 17 11.60 6.75 -12.21
C ASN A 17 11.76 7.62 -10.96
N LEU A 18 12.14 8.89 -11.12
CA LEU A 18 12.25 9.79 -9.98
C LEU A 18 11.83 11.19 -10.40
N GLY A 19 10.90 11.74 -9.64
CA GLY A 19 10.43 13.09 -9.78
C GLY A 19 10.31 13.79 -8.44
N TYR A 20 9.92 15.04 -8.51
CA TYR A 20 9.70 15.89 -7.35
C TYR A 20 8.40 16.70 -7.53
N GLY A 21 7.59 16.71 -6.49
CA GLY A 21 6.37 17.53 -6.36
C GLY A 21 6.59 18.69 -5.39
N GLU A 22 5.56 19.06 -4.63
CA GLU A 22 5.71 20.05 -3.55
C GLU A 22 6.14 19.33 -2.26
N LEU A 23 7.44 19.36 -1.96
CA LEU A 23 8.05 18.72 -0.77
C LEU A 23 8.09 17.18 -0.80
N TRP A 24 7.60 16.55 -1.87
CA TRP A 24 7.55 15.09 -2.02
C TRP A 24 8.46 14.60 -3.15
N TRP A 25 9.22 13.55 -2.88
CA TRP A 25 9.83 12.72 -3.90
C TRP A 25 8.77 11.79 -4.49
N LEU A 26 8.72 11.71 -5.81
CA LEU A 26 7.72 10.94 -6.53
C LEU A 26 8.40 9.77 -7.24
N HIS A 27 7.81 8.59 -7.15
CA HIS A 27 8.28 7.36 -7.80
C HIS A 27 7.22 6.85 -8.78
N PRO A 28 7.14 7.42 -10.01
CA PRO A 28 6.02 7.18 -10.93
C PRO A 28 5.83 5.72 -11.34
N ILE A 29 6.91 4.92 -11.42
CA ILE A 29 6.80 3.50 -11.79
C ILE A 29 6.33 2.67 -10.61
N SER A 30 6.85 2.97 -9.41
CA SER A 30 6.51 2.24 -8.20
C SER A 30 5.18 2.70 -7.57
N GLY A 31 4.60 3.81 -8.04
CA GLY A 31 3.29 4.29 -7.63
C GLY A 31 3.21 4.89 -6.22
N PHE A 32 4.35 5.22 -5.60
CA PHE A 32 4.39 5.83 -4.27
C PHE A 32 5.06 7.21 -4.28
N TYR A 33 4.80 7.98 -3.24
CA TYR A 33 5.50 9.24 -2.96
C TYR A 33 6.06 9.24 -1.54
N THR A 34 7.18 9.94 -1.35
CA THR A 34 7.95 9.88 -0.11
C THR A 34 8.56 11.22 0.28
N ALA A 35 8.63 11.46 1.59
CA ALA A 35 9.35 12.57 2.18
C ALA A 35 10.57 12.01 2.90
N TRP A 36 11.75 12.59 2.64
CA TRP A 36 13.02 12.16 3.22
C TRP A 36 13.49 13.19 4.23
N GLY A 37 13.90 12.69 5.40
CA GLY A 37 14.56 13.45 6.45
C GLY A 37 15.90 12.81 6.80
N ARG A 38 16.79 13.63 7.35
CA ARG A 38 18.18 13.23 7.61
C ARG A 38 18.28 12.08 8.62
N HIS A 39 19.26 11.20 8.44
CA HIS A 39 19.53 10.03 9.29
C HIS A 39 18.42 8.97 9.27
N GLY A 40 17.87 8.70 8.09
CA GLY A 40 16.90 7.62 7.90
C GLY A 40 15.49 7.93 8.40
N GLN A 41 15.03 9.19 8.31
CA GLN A 41 13.62 9.50 8.54
C GLN A 41 12.88 9.45 7.21
N HIS A 42 11.90 8.57 7.05
CA HIS A 42 11.14 8.48 5.81
C HIS A 42 9.66 8.34 6.08
N VAL A 43 8.86 9.03 5.27
CA VAL A 43 7.43 8.77 5.13
C VAL A 43 7.21 8.26 3.72
N TYR A 44 6.56 7.11 3.58
CA TYR A 44 6.10 6.55 2.31
C TYR A 44 4.59 6.52 2.32
N VAL A 45 3.95 7.02 1.26
CA VAL A 45 2.52 6.87 1.03
C VAL A 45 2.33 6.03 -0.22
N ILE A 46 1.54 4.96 -0.09
CA ILE A 46 1.32 3.96 -1.14
C ILE A 46 -0.19 3.90 -1.42
N PRO A 47 -0.72 4.80 -2.29
CA PRO A 47 -2.16 4.96 -2.46
C PRO A 47 -2.89 3.70 -2.93
N GLU A 48 -2.26 2.91 -3.80
CA GLU A 48 -2.84 1.66 -4.32
C GLU A 48 -3.22 0.68 -3.20
N HIS A 49 -2.47 0.71 -2.10
CA HIS A 49 -2.64 -0.21 -0.97
C HIS A 49 -3.32 0.46 0.23
N ASP A 50 -3.68 1.75 0.14
CA ASP A 50 -4.24 2.55 1.24
C ASP A 50 -3.39 2.48 2.53
N ILE A 51 -2.06 2.57 2.39
CA ILE A 51 -1.13 2.52 3.52
C ILE A 51 -0.12 3.67 3.52
N ILE A 52 0.27 4.03 4.74
CA ILE A 52 1.39 4.92 5.03
C ILE A 52 2.41 4.15 5.86
N VAL A 53 3.67 4.18 5.45
CA VAL A 53 4.79 3.56 6.18
C VAL A 53 5.73 4.65 6.66
N VAL A 54 6.02 4.68 7.96
CA VAL A 54 6.92 5.65 8.58
C VAL A 54 8.13 4.92 9.14
N PHE A 55 9.31 5.34 8.71
CA PHE A 55 10.58 4.91 9.29
C PHE A 55 11.20 6.07 10.07
N THR A 56 11.59 5.76 11.30
CA THR A 56 12.41 6.64 12.13
C THR A 56 13.66 5.89 12.52
N ALA A 57 14.83 6.46 12.24
CA ALA A 57 16.11 5.84 12.54
C ALA A 57 17.11 6.85 13.11
N SER A 58 18.34 6.42 13.35
CA SER A 58 19.47 7.31 13.65
C SER A 58 20.69 6.82 12.90
N LEU A 59 20.52 6.69 11.59
CA LEU A 59 21.55 6.15 10.70
C LEU A 59 22.70 7.14 10.51
N SER A 60 23.91 6.61 10.44
CA SER A 60 25.08 7.35 9.96
C SER A 60 24.96 7.60 8.45
N VAL A 61 25.71 8.57 7.93
CA VAL A 61 25.70 8.89 6.49
C VAL A 61 26.23 7.73 5.63
N SER A 62 27.03 6.83 6.21
CA SER A 62 27.56 5.65 5.52
C SER A 62 26.67 4.42 5.63
N ASP A 63 25.60 4.46 6.43
CA ASP A 63 24.72 3.32 6.61
C ASP A 63 23.82 3.17 5.37
N SER A 64 23.50 1.92 5.02
CA SER A 64 22.53 1.64 3.98
C SER A 64 21.10 1.87 4.47
N GLU A 65 20.20 2.26 3.55
CA GLU A 65 18.79 2.50 3.81
C GLU A 65 17.93 1.42 3.09
N PRO A 66 17.61 0.30 3.75
CA PRO A 66 16.91 -0.83 3.11
C PRO A 66 15.39 -0.63 2.99
N TYR A 67 14.87 0.60 3.14
CA TYR A 67 13.43 0.85 3.32
C TYR A 67 12.57 0.34 2.17
N GLN A 68 13.01 0.53 0.92
CA GLN A 68 12.25 0.04 -0.24
C GLN A 68 12.22 -1.49 -0.31
N ASP A 69 13.32 -2.16 0.07
CA ASP A 69 13.36 -3.63 0.13
C ASP A 69 12.45 -4.14 1.25
N ILE A 70 12.45 -3.50 2.42
CA ILE A 70 11.54 -3.84 3.53
C ILE A 70 10.07 -3.68 3.09
N ILE A 71 9.73 -2.57 2.43
CA ILE A 71 8.37 -2.32 1.93
C ILE A 71 7.97 -3.41 0.95
N ARG A 72 8.81 -3.68 -0.06
CA ARG A 72 8.54 -4.64 -1.14
C ARG A 72 8.44 -6.07 -0.63
N ASP A 73 9.39 -6.50 0.21
CA ASP A 73 9.57 -7.91 0.53
C ASP A 73 8.77 -8.35 1.77
N TYR A 74 8.38 -7.40 2.64
CA TYR A 74 7.69 -7.73 3.90
C TYR A 74 6.36 -7.00 4.09
N ILE A 75 6.30 -5.67 3.86
CA ILE A 75 5.09 -4.90 4.19
C ILE A 75 3.98 -5.14 3.16
N LEU A 76 4.26 -4.96 1.86
CA LEU A 76 3.25 -5.14 0.81
C LEU A 76 2.65 -6.55 0.80
N PRO A 77 3.44 -7.64 0.91
CA PRO A 77 2.89 -9.00 0.99
C PRO A 77 2.00 -9.20 2.21
N ALA A 78 2.35 -8.62 3.37
CA ALA A 78 1.57 -8.77 4.60
C ALA A 78 0.18 -8.10 4.48
N VAL A 79 0.08 -6.93 3.85
CA VAL A 79 -1.19 -6.21 3.68
C VAL A 79 -2.14 -6.95 2.73
N GLN A 80 -1.61 -7.53 1.65
CA GLN A 80 -2.42 -8.28 0.67
C GLN A 80 -2.99 -9.60 1.24
N SER A 81 -2.31 -10.21 2.21
CA SER A 81 -2.80 -11.42 2.88
C SER A 81 -4.03 -11.18 3.76
N ALA A 82 -4.25 -9.93 4.21
CA ALA A 82 -5.36 -9.55 5.07
C ALA A 82 -6.63 -9.18 4.31
N SER A 83 -6.55 -8.87 3.01
CA SER A 83 -7.71 -8.64 2.16
C SER A 83 -8.38 -9.96 1.79
N ILE A 84 -9.19 -10.51 2.71
CA ILE A 84 -10.16 -11.55 2.35
C ILE A 84 -11.10 -10.94 1.32
N SER A 85 -11.16 -11.52 0.12
CA SER A 85 -12.09 -11.03 -0.89
C SER A 85 -13.54 -11.24 -0.38
N PHE A 86 -14.27 -10.13 -0.23
CA PHE A 86 -15.70 -10.13 0.05
C PHE A 86 -16.54 -11.15 -0.77
N PRO A 87 -16.25 -11.44 -2.06
CA PRO A 87 -16.99 -12.47 -2.79
C PRO A 87 -16.86 -13.88 -2.20
N LEU A 88 -15.76 -14.22 -1.53
CA LEU A 88 -15.54 -15.57 -0.99
C LEU A 88 -16.35 -15.81 0.29
N VAL A 89 -16.49 -14.77 1.14
CA VAL A 89 -17.35 -14.80 2.34
C VAL A 89 -18.82 -14.92 1.94
N LEU A 90 -19.26 -14.20 0.89
CA LEU A 90 -20.62 -14.31 0.35
C LEU A 90 -20.87 -15.66 -0.34
N ALA A 91 -19.90 -16.21 -1.07
CA ALA A 91 -20.03 -17.51 -1.72
C ALA A 91 -20.16 -18.65 -0.69
N LEU A 92 -19.42 -18.61 0.41
CA LEU A 92 -19.53 -19.56 1.51
C LEU A 92 -20.84 -19.38 2.31
N GLY A 93 -21.31 -18.13 2.47
CA GLY A 93 -22.62 -17.83 3.07
C GLY A 93 -23.80 -18.34 2.23
N CYS A 94 -23.76 -18.14 0.90
CA CYS A 94 -24.81 -18.60 -0.01
C CYS A 94 -24.87 -20.13 -0.13
N THR A 95 -23.72 -20.82 -0.13
CA THR A 95 -23.69 -22.29 -0.24
C THR A 95 -24.20 -22.98 1.03
N THR A 96 -23.91 -22.43 2.21
CA THR A 96 -24.43 -22.96 3.48
C THR A 96 -25.94 -22.73 3.62
N LEU A 97 -26.46 -21.56 3.20
CA LEU A 97 -27.89 -21.27 3.22
C LEU A 97 -28.69 -22.17 2.25
N LEU A 98 -28.16 -22.41 1.04
CA LEU A 98 -28.76 -23.32 0.06
C LEU A 98 -28.84 -24.75 0.60
N LEU A 99 -27.75 -25.27 1.18
CA LEU A 99 -27.74 -26.60 1.79
C LEU A 99 -28.78 -26.74 2.92
N MET A 100 -28.93 -25.73 3.77
CA MET A 100 -29.97 -25.75 4.81
C MET A 100 -31.39 -25.78 4.23
N VAL A 101 -31.67 -24.99 3.18
CA VAL A 101 -32.98 -24.99 2.51
C VAL A 101 -33.27 -26.35 1.86
N PHE A 102 -32.28 -26.97 1.21
CA PHE A 102 -32.43 -28.31 0.62
C PHE A 102 -32.63 -29.40 1.69
N LEU A 103 -31.93 -29.31 2.82
CA LEU A 103 -32.07 -30.25 3.93
C LEU A 103 -33.42 -30.12 4.64
N VAL A 104 -33.95 -28.90 4.77
CA VAL A 104 -35.30 -28.65 5.31
C VAL A 104 -36.38 -29.14 4.35
N LYS A 105 -36.20 -28.97 3.03
CA LYS A 105 -37.17 -29.38 2.01
C LYS A 105 -37.21 -30.91 1.78
N LYS A 106 -36.10 -31.62 2.01
CA LYS A 106 -36.05 -33.10 1.95
C LYS A 106 -36.71 -33.81 3.15
N ARG A 107 -37.04 -33.08 4.22
CA ARG A 107 -37.67 -33.63 5.45
C ARG A 107 -39.21 -33.53 5.46
N LYS A 108 -39.83 -33.15 4.35
CA LYS A 108 -41.28 -33.24 4.12
C LYS A 108 -41.54 -34.18 2.94
#